data_AF-A0A7S2P3M5-F1
#
_entry.id   AF-A0A7S2P3M5-F1
#
_cell.length_a   1.000
_cell.length_b   1.000
_cell.length_c   1.000
_cell.angle_alpha   90.00
_cell.angle_beta   90.00
_cell.angle_gamma   90.00
#
_symmetry.space_group_name_H-M   'P 1'
#
loop_
_entity.id
_entity.type
_entity.pdbx_description
1 polymer ?
#
loop_
_entity_poly.entity_id
_entity_poly.type
_entity_poly.pdbx_seq_one_letter_code
_entity_poly.pdbx_strand_id
1 'polypeptide(L)'
;IDEVELSSSDNSMKIRVQRDSPSPLGRGEIDVVGGHDDRSESSASSRGDVNLDGVGSTEPTQLFLFIEREAWGDAVTRSEQHSDEAGLWVIRKDFNGECWLRQLPLHAASMRCPPFELVSSLLKSFPTGARMKDHRDRLPLHWACENGASTKVIEALVNSFPSSIQATDNDGNNPLACAERSKH
;
A
#
# COMPACT_ATOMS: atom_id res chain seq x y z
N ILE A 1 16.18 45.26 29.42
CA ILE A 1 17.18 45.95 30.24
C ILE A 1 17.34 45.10 31.50
N ASP A 2 17.86 43.88 31.32
CA ASP A 2 19.32 43.56 31.30
C ASP A 2 19.76 43.46 32.77
N GLU A 3 20.34 42.39 33.32
CA GLU A 3 21.17 41.29 32.84
C GLU A 3 21.09 40.20 33.93
N VAL A 4 21.23 38.92 33.57
CA VAL A 4 21.74 37.92 34.53
C VAL A 4 22.73 37.03 33.79
N GLU A 5 24.02 37.36 33.91
CA GLU A 5 25.11 36.51 33.46
C GLU A 5 25.39 35.36 34.45
N LEU A 6 25.42 34.16 33.88
CA LEU A 6 26.44 33.11 33.98
C LEU A 6 26.93 32.63 35.36
N SER A 7 26.75 31.32 35.58
CA SER A 7 27.86 30.47 35.99
C SER A 7 27.66 29.01 35.56
N SER A 8 28.71 28.52 34.91
CA SER A 8 28.95 27.20 34.33
C SER A 8 29.05 26.07 35.37
N SER A 9 28.71 24.85 34.94
CA SER A 9 29.32 23.55 35.33
C SER A 9 28.70 22.46 34.44
N ASP A 10 29.24 22.25 33.24
CA ASP A 10 30.11 21.12 32.88
C ASP A 10 29.53 19.73 33.15
N ASN A 11 29.11 19.06 32.07
CA ASN A 11 29.31 17.61 31.95
C ASN A 11 29.54 17.24 30.48
N SER A 12 30.76 17.45 30.01
CA SER A 12 31.24 16.99 28.70
C SER A 12 31.61 15.50 28.76
N MET A 13 30.76 14.61 28.22
CA MET A 13 31.14 13.22 27.95
C MET A 13 31.72 13.10 26.54
N LYS A 14 33.05 12.94 26.49
CA LYS A 14 33.85 12.66 25.28
C LYS A 14 33.74 11.17 24.93
N ILE A 15 33.24 10.83 23.75
CA ILE A 15 33.43 9.48 23.18
C ILE A 15 34.50 9.54 22.09
N ARG A 16 35.46 8.63 22.23
CA ARG A 16 36.76 8.57 21.58
C ARG A 16 36.66 7.96 20.19
N VAL A 17 37.17 8.69 19.20
CA VAL A 17 37.46 8.19 17.85
C VAL A 17 38.64 7.22 17.92
N GLN A 18 38.45 5.98 17.47
CA GLN A 18 39.57 5.12 17.05
C GLN A 18 39.70 5.19 15.54
N ARG A 19 40.85 5.71 15.11
CA ARG A 19 41.38 5.53 13.75
C ARG A 19 42.23 4.27 13.81
N ASP A 20 41.98 3.34 12.92
CA ASP A 20 42.99 2.38 12.47
C ASP A 20 43.06 2.41 10.95
N SER A 21 44.30 2.44 10.45
CA SER A 21 44.73 2.36 9.06
C SER A 21 46.19 1.91 9.10
N PRO A 22 46.81 1.40 8.02
CA PRO A 22 46.32 0.62 6.87
C PRO A 22 47.21 -0.64 6.61
N SER A 23 47.08 -1.27 5.43
CA SER A 23 48.13 -1.95 4.60
C SER A 23 47.90 -3.47 4.29
N PRO A 24 48.59 -4.09 3.29
CA PRO A 24 47.99 -4.42 2.00
C PRO A 24 48.31 -5.86 1.47
N LEU A 25 47.94 -6.11 0.20
CA LEU A 25 48.46 -7.12 -0.75
C LEU A 25 47.85 -8.53 -0.76
N GLY A 26 47.47 -8.95 -1.98
CA GLY A 26 47.14 -10.34 -2.33
C GLY A 26 46.49 -10.46 -3.70
N ARG A 27 47.30 -10.42 -4.77
CA ARG A 27 46.90 -10.65 -6.17
C ARG A 27 46.49 -12.11 -6.41
N GLY A 28 45.56 -12.32 -7.34
CA GLY A 28 45.17 -13.63 -7.87
C GLY A 28 44.40 -13.46 -9.17
N GLU A 29 45.16 -13.33 -10.25
CA GLU A 29 44.79 -13.41 -11.67
C GLU A 29 44.07 -14.73 -11.99
N ILE A 30 43.05 -14.73 -12.88
CA ILE A 30 42.93 -15.68 -14.01
C ILE A 30 41.86 -15.24 -15.02
N ASP A 31 42.35 -14.91 -16.20
CA ASP A 31 41.94 -15.29 -17.55
C ASP A 31 40.51 -15.18 -18.11
N VAL A 32 40.52 -14.46 -19.23
CA VAL A 32 39.56 -14.28 -20.31
C VAL A 32 39.32 -15.58 -21.08
N VAL A 33 38.06 -15.92 -21.37
CA VAL A 33 37.70 -16.52 -22.67
C VAL A 33 36.30 -16.07 -23.09
N GLY A 34 36.20 -15.57 -24.33
CA GLY A 34 34.95 -15.13 -24.93
C GLY A 34 34.11 -16.25 -25.52
N GLY A 35 32.88 -15.90 -25.90
CA GLY A 35 31.99 -16.75 -26.69
C GLY A 35 30.64 -16.07 -26.84
N HIS A 36 30.35 -15.58 -28.05
CA HIS A 36 29.00 -15.23 -28.49
C HIS A 36 28.07 -16.43 -28.35
N ASP A 37 26.82 -16.19 -27.96
CA ASP A 37 25.66 -16.90 -28.51
C ASP A 37 24.40 -16.03 -28.33
N ASP A 38 23.93 -15.51 -29.46
CA ASP A 38 22.53 -15.09 -29.65
C ASP A 38 21.62 -16.29 -29.40
N ARG A 39 20.64 -16.14 -28.49
CA ARG A 39 19.38 -16.90 -28.56
C ARG A 39 18.27 -16.17 -27.82
N SER A 40 17.32 -15.70 -28.62
CA SER A 40 15.98 -15.31 -28.21
C SER A 40 15.23 -16.51 -27.62
N GLU A 41 14.60 -16.34 -26.46
CA GLU A 41 13.45 -17.12 -25.97
C GLU A 41 12.97 -16.41 -24.68
N SER A 42 11.98 -15.53 -24.78
CA SER A 42 10.57 -15.79 -24.46
C SER A 42 10.30 -16.26 -23.03
N SER A 43 9.61 -15.38 -22.29
CA SER A 43 8.67 -15.64 -21.19
C SER A 43 9.15 -16.45 -19.98
N ALA A 44 9.46 -15.73 -18.91
CA ALA A 44 9.17 -16.17 -17.55
C ALA A 44 8.86 -14.96 -16.66
N SER A 45 7.62 -14.49 -16.72
CA SER A 45 7.05 -13.62 -15.69
C SER A 45 6.83 -14.48 -14.45
N SER A 46 7.86 -14.62 -13.62
CA SER A 46 7.72 -15.24 -12.30
C SER A 46 7.08 -14.23 -11.35
N ARG A 47 5.75 -14.07 -11.45
CA ARG A 47 4.92 -13.60 -10.35
C ARG A 47 4.83 -14.71 -9.31
N GLY A 48 5.82 -14.75 -8.43
CA GLY A 48 5.73 -15.44 -7.15
C GLY A 48 4.93 -14.59 -6.17
N ASP A 49 3.65 -14.34 -6.46
CA ASP A 49 2.75 -13.74 -5.49
C ASP A 49 2.22 -14.87 -4.61
N VAL A 50 2.68 -14.85 -3.35
CA VAL A 50 2.15 -15.67 -2.27
C VAL A 50 0.63 -15.50 -2.23
N ASN A 51 -0.08 -16.61 -2.46
CA ASN A 51 -1.54 -16.66 -2.44
C ASN A 51 -2.03 -16.44 -0.99
N LEU A 52 -2.22 -15.17 -0.65
CA LEU A 52 -2.95 -14.70 0.54
C LEU A 52 -4.43 -14.45 0.20
N ASP A 53 -4.97 -15.04 -0.87
CA ASP A 53 -6.39 -14.92 -1.27
C ASP A 53 -7.35 -15.69 -0.34
N GLY A 54 -6.88 -16.07 0.84
CA GLY A 54 -7.56 -16.95 1.77
C GLY A 54 -8.73 -16.27 2.48
N VAL A 55 -9.92 -16.83 2.22
CA VAL A 55 -11.25 -16.53 2.79
C VAL A 55 -11.93 -15.30 2.18
N GLY A 56 -12.48 -15.48 0.97
CA GLY A 56 -13.54 -14.62 0.45
C GLY A 56 -14.90 -15.08 0.94
N SER A 57 -15.76 -14.14 1.35
CA SER A 57 -17.16 -14.39 1.66
C SER A 57 -18.04 -14.04 0.46
N THR A 58 -18.95 -14.94 0.10
CA THR A 58 -20.02 -14.67 -0.88
C THR A 58 -21.08 -13.74 -0.30
N GLU A 59 -21.27 -13.79 1.03
CA GLU A 59 -22.14 -12.87 1.75
C GLU A 59 -21.34 -11.62 2.16
N PRO A 60 -21.77 -10.41 1.78
CA PRO A 60 -21.11 -9.19 2.21
C PRO A 60 -21.20 -9.05 3.72
N THR A 61 -20.08 -8.69 4.35
CA THR A 61 -20.05 -8.49 5.81
C THR A 61 -20.84 -7.25 6.21
N GLN A 62 -21.18 -7.12 7.48
CA GLN A 62 -21.93 -5.95 7.97
C GLN A 62 -21.14 -4.65 7.78
N LEU A 63 -19.82 -4.68 7.98
CA LEU A 63 -18.92 -3.56 7.70
C LEU A 63 -19.00 -3.15 6.22
N PHE A 64 -18.91 -4.14 5.32
CA PHE A 64 -18.98 -3.88 3.89
C PHE A 64 -20.32 -3.28 3.48
N LEU A 65 -21.43 -3.76 4.06
CA LEU A 65 -22.77 -3.22 3.80
C LEU A 65 -22.93 -1.78 4.29
N PHE A 66 -22.35 -1.41 5.44
CA PHE A 66 -22.35 -0.01 5.89
C PHE A 66 -21.57 0.89 4.94
N ILE A 67 -20.45 0.41 4.42
CA ILE A 67 -19.64 1.13 3.42
C ILE A 67 -20.40 1.27 2.09
N GLU A 68 -21.06 0.20 1.60
CA GLU A 68 -21.86 0.25 0.37
C GLU A 68 -22.97 1.30 0.45
N ARG A 69 -23.51 1.54 1.64
CA ARG A 69 -24.58 2.50 1.94
C ARG A 69 -24.06 3.86 2.41
N GLU A 70 -22.75 4.07 2.45
CA GLU A 70 -22.11 5.29 2.93
C GLU A 70 -22.48 5.65 4.38
N ALA A 71 -22.86 4.66 5.19
CA ALA A 71 -23.16 4.80 6.61
C ALA A 71 -21.85 4.86 7.43
N TRP A 72 -21.09 5.95 7.25
CA TRP A 72 -19.70 6.04 7.71
C TRP A 72 -19.54 5.91 9.24
N GLY A 73 -20.45 6.48 10.03
CA GLY A 73 -20.40 6.35 11.49
C GLY A 73 -20.55 4.91 11.97
N ASP A 74 -21.50 4.18 11.38
CA ASP A 74 -21.72 2.76 11.67
C ASP A 74 -20.56 1.91 11.16
N ALA A 75 -20.00 2.25 9.98
CA ALA A 75 -18.84 1.58 9.42
C ALA A 75 -17.59 1.74 10.31
N VAL A 76 -17.32 2.95 10.83
CA VAL A 76 -16.22 3.20 11.78
C VAL A 76 -16.43 2.34 13.03
N THR A 77 -17.60 2.45 13.67
CA THR A 77 -17.94 1.68 14.87
C THR A 77 -17.78 0.17 14.64
N ARG A 78 -18.26 -0.34 13.50
CA ARG A 78 -18.14 -1.75 13.14
C ARG A 78 -16.69 -2.17 12.94
N SER A 79 -15.88 -1.35 12.25
CA SER A 79 -14.47 -1.66 11.98
C SER A 79 -13.60 -1.71 13.24
N GLU A 80 -13.98 -0.99 14.30
CA GLU A 80 -13.32 -1.03 15.60
C GLU A 80 -13.74 -2.25 16.43
N GLN A 81 -15.02 -2.63 16.36
CA GLN A 81 -15.56 -3.79 17.09
C GLN A 81 -15.23 -5.13 16.43
N HIS A 82 -15.11 -5.15 15.10
CA HIS A 82 -14.92 -6.34 14.26
C HIS A 82 -13.80 -6.09 13.25
N SER A 83 -12.59 -5.88 13.76
CA SER A 83 -11.41 -5.53 12.96
C SER A 83 -11.01 -6.59 11.94
N ASP A 84 -11.39 -7.85 12.17
CA ASP A 84 -11.22 -8.95 11.23
C ASP A 84 -11.96 -8.73 9.91
N GLU A 85 -13.12 -8.07 9.92
CA GLU A 85 -13.89 -7.78 8.71
C GLU A 85 -13.13 -6.87 7.73
N ALA A 86 -12.20 -6.03 8.21
CA ALA A 86 -11.44 -5.12 7.36
C ALA A 86 -10.56 -5.84 6.32
N GLY A 87 -10.18 -7.10 6.60
CA GLY A 87 -9.37 -7.95 5.73
C GLY A 87 -10.18 -8.98 4.92
N LEU A 88 -11.51 -9.02 5.08
CA LEU A 88 -12.34 -10.00 4.37
C LEU A 88 -12.64 -9.54 2.94
N TRP A 89 -12.35 -10.41 1.98
CA TRP A 89 -12.72 -10.20 0.59
C TRP A 89 -14.22 -10.44 0.42
N VAL A 90 -14.92 -9.46 -0.14
CA VAL A 90 -16.29 -9.65 -0.64
C VAL A 90 -16.20 -10.00 -2.11
N ILE A 91 -16.68 -11.19 -2.46
CA ILE A 91 -16.65 -11.72 -3.82
C ILE A 91 -18.09 -11.90 -4.31
N ARG A 92 -18.47 -11.18 -5.37
CA ARG A 92 -19.73 -11.41 -6.10
C ARG A 92 -19.43 -11.93 -7.49
N LYS A 93 -20.18 -12.96 -7.89
CA LYS A 93 -20.11 -13.59 -9.20
C LYS A 93 -21.47 -13.50 -9.88
N ASP A 94 -21.49 -13.48 -11.20
CA ASP A 94 -22.73 -13.57 -11.97
C ASP A 94 -23.20 -15.03 -12.12
N PHE A 95 -24.28 -15.25 -12.89
CA PHE A 95 -24.83 -16.58 -13.15
C PHE A 95 -23.91 -17.47 -14.00
N ASN A 96 -22.93 -16.89 -14.70
CA ASN A 96 -21.93 -17.60 -15.47
C ASN A 96 -20.70 -17.96 -14.61
N GLY A 97 -20.62 -17.45 -13.37
CA GLY A 97 -19.50 -17.66 -12.47
C GLY A 97 -18.38 -16.62 -12.63
N GLU A 98 -18.56 -15.61 -13.47
CA GLU A 98 -17.59 -14.54 -13.67
C GLU A 98 -17.60 -13.58 -12.48
N CYS A 99 -16.40 -13.30 -11.96
CA CYS A 99 -16.24 -12.38 -10.83
C CYS A 99 -16.27 -10.94 -11.31
N TRP A 100 -17.38 -10.25 -11.02
CA TRP A 100 -17.50 -8.82 -11.32
C TRP A 100 -17.23 -7.92 -10.11
N LEU A 101 -17.09 -8.52 -8.91
CA LEU A 101 -16.64 -7.84 -7.68
C LEU A 101 -15.74 -8.78 -6.87
N ARG A 102 -14.51 -8.33 -6.56
CA ARG A 102 -13.66 -8.86 -5.48
C ARG A 102 -12.99 -7.68 -4.82
N GLN A 103 -13.50 -7.24 -3.67
CA GLN A 103 -13.03 -6.04 -3.00
C GLN A 103 -12.93 -6.24 -1.49
N LEU A 104 -11.91 -5.63 -0.89
CA LEU A 104 -11.88 -5.38 0.55
C LEU A 104 -12.76 -4.17 0.90
N PRO A 105 -13.20 -4.03 2.17
CA PRO A 105 -13.81 -2.82 2.69
C PRO A 105 -13.06 -1.53 2.31
N LEU A 106 -11.73 -1.55 2.33
CA LEU A 106 -10.92 -0.38 1.97
C LEU A 106 -11.08 0.04 0.50
N HIS A 107 -11.20 -0.91 -0.44
CA HIS A 107 -11.46 -0.59 -1.86
C HIS A 107 -12.83 0.04 -2.03
N ALA A 108 -13.86 -0.58 -1.43
CA ALA A 108 -15.23 -0.11 -1.51
C ALA A 108 -15.38 1.29 -0.87
N ALA A 109 -14.68 1.55 0.23
CA ALA A 109 -14.63 2.86 0.86
C ALA A 109 -13.96 3.88 -0.08
N SER A 110 -12.75 3.59 -0.59
CA SER A 110 -12.01 4.50 -1.47
C SER A 110 -12.75 4.91 -2.74
N MET A 111 -13.62 4.04 -3.27
CA MET A 111 -14.49 4.33 -4.42
C MET A 111 -15.55 5.41 -4.12
N ARG A 112 -15.91 5.63 -2.86
CA ARG A 112 -17.06 6.44 -2.43
C ARG A 112 -16.67 7.70 -1.64
N CYS A 113 -15.45 8.20 -1.84
CA CYS A 113 -14.95 9.41 -1.17
C CYS A 113 -15.17 9.40 0.35
N PRO A 114 -14.61 8.43 1.08
CA PRO A 114 -14.93 8.18 2.47
C PRO A 114 -14.33 9.28 3.37
N PRO A 115 -14.85 9.47 4.60
CA PRO A 115 -14.18 10.29 5.59
C PRO A 115 -12.84 9.67 6.00
N PHE A 116 -11.90 10.54 6.40
CA PHE A 116 -10.55 10.13 6.81
C PHE A 116 -10.58 9.13 7.98
N GLU A 117 -11.51 9.32 8.90
CA GLU A 117 -11.69 8.52 10.11
C GLU A 117 -11.92 7.04 9.76
N LEU A 118 -12.76 6.76 8.76
CA LEU A 118 -13.00 5.39 8.32
C LEU A 118 -11.75 4.76 7.68
N VAL A 119 -11.08 5.49 6.79
CA VAL A 119 -9.84 4.99 6.15
C VAL A 119 -8.77 4.72 7.19
N SER A 120 -8.60 5.62 8.16
CA SER A 120 -7.68 5.46 9.29
C SER A 120 -8.02 4.23 10.11
N SER A 121 -9.30 4.01 10.43
CA SER A 121 -9.74 2.82 11.17
C SER A 121 -9.48 1.52 10.39
N LEU A 122 -9.86 1.47 9.11
CA LEU A 122 -9.64 0.30 8.25
C LEU A 122 -8.14 -0.02 8.09
N LEU A 123 -7.29 0.99 7.93
CA LEU A 123 -5.84 0.82 7.83
C LEU A 123 -5.21 0.39 9.15
N LYS A 124 -5.75 0.78 10.31
CA LYS A 124 -5.31 0.28 11.62
C LYS A 124 -5.69 -1.19 11.80
N SER A 125 -6.92 -1.56 11.43
CA SER A 125 -7.42 -2.93 11.54
C SER A 125 -6.73 -3.89 10.56
N PHE A 126 -6.46 -3.43 9.34
CA PHE A 126 -5.81 -4.26 8.31
C PHE A 126 -4.86 -3.43 7.41
N PRO A 127 -3.63 -3.13 7.88
CA PRO A 127 -2.69 -2.24 7.18
C PRO A 127 -2.30 -2.75 5.78
N THR A 128 -2.16 -4.07 5.63
CA THR A 128 -1.79 -4.71 4.36
C THR A 128 -2.85 -4.51 3.27
N GLY A 129 -4.08 -4.14 3.62
CA GLY A 129 -5.15 -3.88 2.67
C GLY A 129 -4.82 -2.78 1.64
N ALA A 130 -3.96 -1.81 1.99
CA ALA A 130 -3.51 -0.77 1.05
C ALA A 130 -2.67 -1.32 -0.13
N ARG A 131 -2.10 -2.52 0.03
CA ARG A 131 -1.23 -3.18 -0.95
C ARG A 131 -1.98 -4.20 -1.81
N MET A 132 -3.20 -4.54 -1.43
CA MET A 132 -3.97 -5.58 -2.10
C MET A 132 -4.67 -5.02 -3.32
N LYS A 133 -4.67 -5.78 -4.40
CA LYS A 133 -5.34 -5.44 -5.66
C LYS A 133 -6.71 -6.11 -5.72
N ASP A 134 -7.72 -5.37 -6.18
CA ASP A 134 -9.06 -5.91 -6.46
C ASP A 134 -9.13 -6.69 -7.78
N HIS A 135 -10.32 -7.12 -8.21
CA HIS A 135 -10.51 -7.86 -9.47
C HIS A 135 -10.11 -7.09 -10.76
N ARG A 136 -9.90 -5.77 -10.70
CA ARG A 136 -9.41 -4.95 -11.82
C ARG A 136 -7.91 -4.66 -11.71
N ASP A 137 -7.20 -5.39 -10.85
CA ASP A 137 -5.83 -5.12 -10.45
C ASP A 137 -5.62 -3.75 -9.77
N ARG A 138 -6.69 -3.15 -9.24
CA ARG A 138 -6.65 -1.80 -8.67
C ARG A 138 -6.39 -1.86 -7.17
N LEU A 139 -5.38 -1.11 -6.74
CA LEU A 139 -5.21 -0.74 -5.33
C LEU A 139 -6.31 0.25 -4.89
N PRO A 140 -6.58 0.40 -3.58
CA PRO A 140 -7.50 1.41 -3.06
C PRO A 140 -7.13 2.84 -3.51
N LEU A 141 -5.83 3.13 -3.68
CA LEU A 141 -5.37 4.44 -4.16
C LEU A 141 -5.88 4.78 -5.57
N HIS A 142 -6.00 3.79 -6.48
CA HIS A 142 -6.55 4.05 -7.82
C HIS A 142 -7.99 4.55 -7.72
N TRP A 143 -8.82 3.89 -6.91
CA TRP A 143 -10.21 4.28 -6.67
C TRP A 143 -10.32 5.65 -6.02
N ALA A 144 -9.48 5.92 -5.01
CA ALA A 144 -9.46 7.19 -4.31
C ALA A 144 -9.08 8.36 -5.25
N CYS A 145 -8.07 8.16 -6.10
CA CYS A 145 -7.64 9.15 -7.08
C CYS A 145 -8.70 9.38 -8.17
N GLU A 146 -9.28 8.31 -8.73
CA GLU A 146 -10.31 8.44 -9.77
C GLU A 146 -11.55 9.17 -9.27
N ASN A 147 -12.01 8.89 -8.05
CA ASN A 147 -13.24 9.48 -7.52
C ASN A 147 -13.02 10.84 -6.83
N GLY A 148 -11.78 11.34 -6.77
CA GLY A 148 -11.49 12.63 -6.15
C GLY A 148 -11.60 12.62 -4.63
N ALA A 149 -11.15 11.55 -3.97
CA ALA A 149 -11.09 11.47 -2.52
C ALA A 149 -10.24 12.61 -1.92
N SER A 150 -10.53 12.98 -0.67
CA SER A 150 -9.82 14.07 0.01
C SER A 150 -8.30 13.82 0.09
N THR A 151 -7.51 14.89 0.08
CA THR A 151 -6.04 14.81 0.20
C THR A 151 -5.60 13.99 1.42
N LYS A 152 -6.30 14.12 2.55
CA LYS A 152 -6.02 13.34 3.77
C LYS A 152 -6.17 11.83 3.56
N VAL A 153 -7.17 11.41 2.78
CA VAL A 153 -7.38 9.99 2.43
C VAL A 153 -6.27 9.51 1.50
N ILE A 154 -5.92 10.31 0.48
CA ILE A 154 -4.82 10.00 -0.43
C ILE A 154 -3.50 9.84 0.32
N GLU A 155 -3.16 10.80 1.18
CA GLU A 155 -1.97 10.77 2.02
C GLU A 155 -1.94 9.54 2.93
N ALA A 156 -3.07 9.18 3.56
CA ALA A 156 -3.15 7.99 4.40
C ALA A 156 -2.84 6.70 3.64
N LEU A 157 -3.39 6.55 2.42
CA LEU A 157 -3.15 5.39 1.57
C LEU A 157 -1.69 5.33 1.08
N VAL A 158 -1.13 6.47 0.65
CA VAL A 158 0.27 6.57 0.20
C VAL A 158 1.23 6.29 1.36
N ASN A 159 0.97 6.82 2.56
CA ASN A 159 1.81 6.57 3.73
C ASN A 159 1.77 5.10 4.16
N SER A 160 0.63 4.43 4.01
CA SER A 160 0.51 2.99 4.28
C SER A 160 1.26 2.15 3.24
N PHE A 161 1.23 2.56 1.96
CA PHE A 161 1.95 1.87 0.89
C PHE A 161 2.53 2.84 -0.16
N PRO A 162 3.77 3.34 0.02
CA PRO A 162 4.34 4.37 -0.86
C PRO A 162 4.50 3.93 -2.32
N SER A 163 4.80 2.65 -2.57
CA SER A 163 4.95 2.13 -3.93
C SER A 163 3.63 2.08 -4.73
N SER A 164 2.49 2.33 -4.08
CA SER A 164 1.18 2.39 -4.75
C SER A 164 1.12 3.45 -5.84
N ILE A 165 1.90 4.53 -5.74
CA ILE A 165 1.90 5.63 -6.72
C ILE A 165 2.37 5.20 -8.12
N GLN A 166 3.17 4.13 -8.22
CA GLN A 166 3.68 3.58 -9.48
C GLN A 166 2.98 2.28 -9.88
N ALA A 167 2.12 1.73 -9.02
CA ALA A 167 1.39 0.52 -9.35
C ALA A 167 0.43 0.80 -10.51
N THR A 168 0.25 -0.18 -11.39
CA THR A 168 -0.70 -0.09 -12.49
C THR A 168 -1.85 -1.08 -12.30
N ASP A 169 -3.02 -0.67 -12.75
CA ASP A 169 -4.19 -1.54 -12.89
C ASP A 169 -4.14 -2.41 -14.16
N ASN A 170 -5.20 -3.18 -14.42
CA ASN A 170 -5.30 -4.06 -15.60
C ASN A 170 -5.24 -3.30 -16.93
N ASP A 171 -5.63 -2.03 -16.94
CA ASP A 171 -5.60 -1.17 -18.12
C ASP A 171 -4.24 -0.44 -18.27
N GLY A 172 -3.28 -0.73 -17.39
CA GLY A 172 -1.96 -0.10 -17.38
C GLY A 172 -1.94 1.31 -16.81
N ASN A 173 -3.03 1.78 -16.17
CA ASN A 173 -3.09 3.11 -15.57
C ASN A 173 -2.55 3.08 -14.15
N ASN A 174 -1.68 4.04 -13.82
CA ASN A 174 -1.32 4.33 -12.44
C ASN A 174 -2.40 5.23 -11.77
N PRO A 175 -2.35 5.47 -10.45
CA PRO A 175 -3.37 6.26 -9.77
C PRO A 175 -3.54 7.67 -10.33
N LEU A 176 -2.44 8.32 -10.76
CA LEU A 176 -2.49 9.64 -11.37
C LEU A 176 -3.23 9.60 -12.72
N ALA A 177 -2.92 8.63 -13.58
CA ALA A 177 -3.60 8.45 -14.85
C ALA A 177 -5.11 8.17 -14.64
N CYS A 178 -5.49 7.44 -13.59
CA CYS A 178 -6.90 7.27 -13.24
C CYS A 178 -7.60 8.60 -12.88
N ALA A 179 -6.95 9.47 -12.09
CA ALA A 179 -7.49 10.79 -11.74
C ALA A 179 -7.61 11.72 -12.96
N GLU A 180 -6.71 11.61 -13.95
CA GLU A 180 -6.78 12.43 -15.15
C GLU A 180 -7.92 12.03 -16.09
N ARG A 181 -8.27 10.74 -16.11
CA ARG A 181 -9.36 10.19 -16.92
C ARG A 181 -10.73 10.52 -16.37
N SER A 182 -10.85 10.75 -15.06
CA SER A 182 -12.12 11.03 -14.39
C SER A 182 -12.49 12.52 -14.33
N LYS A 183 -11.71 13.39 -14.98
CA LYS A 183 -12.03 14.83 -15.11
C LYS A 183 -13.38 15.02 -15.82
N HIS A 184 -14.43 15.11 -15.00
CA HIS A 184 -15.76 15.61 -15.34
C HIS A 184 -15.84 17.11 -15.10
#